data_AF-A0A5C9BXE9-F1
#
_entry.id   AF-A0A5C9BXE9-F1
#
_cell.length_a   1.000
_cell.length_b   1.000
_cell.length_c   1.000
_cell.angle_alpha   90.00
_cell.angle_beta   90.00
_cell.angle_gamma   90.00
#
_symmetry.space_group_name_H-M   'P 1'
#
loop_
_entity.id
_entity.type
_entity.pdbx_description
1 polymer ?
#
loop_
_entity_poly.entity_id
_entity_poly.type
_entity_poly.pdbx_seq_one_letter_code
_entity_poly.pdbx_strand_id
1 'polypeptide(L)'
;MSLSPGQLLRGLAVVVFLAVWAFLAHTGSAGEGSGDLSVLLGISPIVAALGLLLWRSSHPALTGTGILAMLGALAWYWPTLRENIALLFFIQHLGTNLALGTLFGRSLLGGGEALITQLARAVHEANLSELKRRYTRQATLAWTLFFLGNALISAVLWLLAPHTIWSIYANLLSAPLLGAMFIGEHIWRLKALPPDERPSITQVVSAYRMRSQQKASAADLETPQPPANPS
;
A
#
# COMPACT_ATOMS: atom_id res chain seq x y z
N MET A 1 19.67 -13.56 5.96
CA MET A 1 19.37 -13.10 4.58
C MET A 1 20.21 -11.85 4.32
N SER A 2 21.25 -11.94 3.49
CA SER A 2 22.04 -10.78 3.07
C SER A 2 21.34 -10.14 1.85
N LEU A 3 20.89 -8.90 1.97
CA LEU A 3 20.31 -8.16 0.85
C LEU A 3 21.38 -7.92 -0.23
N SER A 4 21.02 -8.11 -1.50
CA SER A 4 21.90 -7.78 -2.61
C SER A 4 22.17 -6.26 -2.64
N PRO A 5 23.38 -5.79 -3.01
CA PRO A 5 23.66 -4.37 -3.20
C PRO A 5 22.63 -3.65 -4.09
N GLY A 6 22.11 -4.33 -5.12
CA GLY A 6 21.07 -3.78 -5.99
C GLY A 6 19.72 -3.59 -5.30
N GLN A 7 19.37 -4.45 -4.32
CA GLN A 7 18.16 -4.29 -3.52
C GLN A 7 18.29 -3.12 -2.54
N LEU A 8 19.48 -2.94 -1.95
CA LEU A 8 19.77 -1.80 -1.07
C LEU A 8 19.71 -0.48 -1.84
N LEU A 9 20.30 -0.41 -3.03
CA LEU A 9 20.25 0.78 -3.88
C LEU A 9 18.82 1.14 -4.26
N ARG A 10 18.01 0.15 -4.67
CA ARG A 10 16.59 0.37 -5.00
C ARG A 10 15.78 0.84 -3.80
N GLY A 11 15.99 0.22 -2.62
CA GLY A 11 15.34 0.64 -1.38
C GLY A 11 15.69 2.08 -1.01
N LEU A 12 16.98 2.43 -1.08
CA LEU A 12 17.46 3.79 -0.83
C LEU A 12 16.84 4.79 -1.82
N ALA A 13 16.81 4.45 -3.11
CA ALA A 13 16.21 5.31 -4.13
C ALA A 13 14.73 5.60 -3.85
N VAL A 14 13.96 4.61 -3.40
CA VAL A 14 12.55 4.80 -3.00
C VAL A 14 12.44 5.72 -1.79
N VAL A 15 13.28 5.53 -0.77
CA VAL A 15 13.28 6.38 0.43
C VAL A 15 13.61 7.83 0.08
N VAL A 16 14.66 8.05 -0.72
CA VAL A 16 15.05 9.38 -1.18
C VAL A 16 13.92 10.02 -2.00
N PHE A 17 13.31 9.27 -2.91
CA PHE A 17 12.18 9.76 -3.69
C PHE A 17 11.01 10.19 -2.81
N LEU A 18 10.61 9.37 -1.84
CA LEU A 18 9.53 9.70 -0.91
C LEU A 18 9.86 10.92 -0.04
N ALA A 19 11.11 11.06 0.39
CA ALA A 19 11.56 12.22 1.17
C ALA A 19 11.54 13.51 0.35
N VAL A 20 12.04 13.47 -0.89
CA VAL A 20 11.99 14.60 -1.83
C VAL A 20 10.55 14.98 -2.13
N TRP A 21 9.69 13.99 -2.38
CA TRP A 21 8.27 14.21 -2.59
C TRP A 21 7.60 14.91 -1.41
N ALA A 22 7.81 14.38 -0.20
CA ALA A 22 7.24 14.93 1.03
C ALA A 22 7.69 16.38 1.27
N PHE A 23 8.96 16.67 1.00
CA PHE A 23 9.51 18.02 1.11
C PHE A 23 8.88 18.98 0.09
N LEU A 24 8.76 18.57 -1.18
CA LEU A 24 8.13 19.41 -2.21
C LEU A 24 6.63 19.61 -1.97
N ALA A 25 5.94 18.59 -1.46
CA ALA A 25 4.54 18.71 -1.05
C ALA A 25 4.39 19.69 0.13
N HIS A 26 5.34 19.67 1.07
CA HIS A 26 5.36 20.62 2.18
C HIS A 26 5.54 22.06 1.68
N THR A 27 6.61 22.34 0.93
CA THR A 27 6.90 23.70 0.44
C THR A 27 5.78 24.24 -0.45
N GLY A 28 5.20 23.39 -1.29
CA GLY A 28 4.06 23.77 -2.14
C GLY A 28 2.81 24.11 -1.34
N SER A 29 2.44 23.28 -0.37
CA SER A 29 1.23 23.50 0.44
C SER A 29 1.39 24.55 1.54
N ALA A 30 2.63 24.85 1.96
CA ALA A 30 2.95 25.95 2.87
C ALA A 30 3.02 27.33 2.17
N GLY A 31 2.99 27.36 0.83
CA GLY A 31 2.99 28.60 0.03
C GLY A 31 4.38 29.11 -0.37
N GLU A 32 5.43 28.31 -0.18
CA GLU A 32 6.83 28.68 -0.46
C GLU A 32 7.32 28.15 -1.82
N GLY A 33 6.61 27.20 -2.43
CA GLY A 33 6.98 26.57 -3.70
C GLY A 33 6.46 27.31 -4.95
N SER A 34 6.89 26.87 -6.13
CA SER A 34 6.29 27.34 -7.38
C SER A 34 4.87 26.78 -7.52
N GLY A 35 3.92 27.63 -7.89
CA GLY A 35 2.51 27.24 -7.96
C GLY A 35 2.26 26.07 -8.91
N ASP A 36 2.90 26.08 -10.08
CA ASP A 36 2.77 24.98 -11.06
C ASP A 36 3.29 23.65 -10.55
N LEU A 37 4.50 23.64 -10.01
CA LEU A 37 5.11 22.40 -9.52
C LEU A 37 4.26 21.82 -8.40
N SER A 38 3.74 22.68 -7.53
CA SER A 38 2.89 22.27 -6.41
C SER A 38 1.56 21.67 -6.88
N VAL A 39 0.92 22.27 -7.89
CA VAL A 39 -0.30 21.71 -8.51
C VAL A 39 0.02 20.39 -9.19
N LEU A 40 1.08 20.31 -9.99
CA LEU A 40 1.51 19.07 -10.66
C LEU A 40 1.73 17.94 -9.64
N LEU A 41 2.41 18.23 -8.54
CA LEU A 41 2.62 17.27 -7.45
C LEU A 41 1.29 16.84 -6.83
N GLY A 42 0.40 17.78 -6.50
CA GLY A 42 -0.89 17.48 -5.87
C GLY A 42 -1.82 16.63 -6.75
N ILE A 43 -1.89 16.90 -8.06
CA ILE A 43 -2.78 16.16 -8.97
C ILE A 43 -2.20 14.82 -9.44
N SER A 44 -0.87 14.66 -9.40
CA SER A 44 -0.21 13.52 -10.04
C SER A 44 -0.66 12.14 -9.54
N PRO A 45 -1.00 11.89 -8.25
CA PRO A 45 -1.54 10.60 -7.83
C PRO A 45 -2.92 10.32 -8.45
N ILE A 46 -3.74 11.35 -8.62
CA ILE A 46 -5.08 11.25 -9.21
C ILE A 46 -4.95 10.96 -10.71
N VAL A 47 -4.10 11.71 -11.42
CA VAL A 47 -3.81 11.50 -12.85
C VAL A 47 -3.23 10.11 -13.09
N ALA A 48 -2.31 9.65 -12.23
CA ALA A 48 -1.75 8.30 -12.32
C ALA A 48 -2.82 7.22 -12.10
N ALA A 49 -3.69 7.37 -11.09
CA ALA A 49 -4.78 6.42 -10.83
C ALA A 49 -5.77 6.36 -12.01
N LEU A 50 -6.17 7.50 -12.55
CA LEU A 50 -7.05 7.58 -13.73
C LEU A 50 -6.39 7.00 -14.97
N GLY A 51 -5.11 7.31 -15.20
CA GLY A 51 -4.33 6.76 -16.31
C GLY A 51 -4.25 5.23 -16.25
N LEU A 52 -4.00 4.67 -15.06
CA LEU A 52 -4.00 3.22 -14.85
C LEU A 52 -5.39 2.59 -15.09
N LEU A 53 -6.47 3.25 -14.66
CA LEU A 53 -7.84 2.76 -14.89
C LEU A 53 -8.18 2.76 -16.38
N LEU A 54 -7.82 3.84 -17.09
CA LEU A 54 -8.03 3.98 -18.53
C LEU A 54 -7.15 3.02 -19.35
N TRP A 55 -5.95 2.68 -18.86
CA TRP A 55 -5.10 1.64 -19.48
C TRP A 55 -5.74 0.25 -19.35
N ARG A 56 -6.48 -0.03 -18.29
CA ARG A 56 -7.20 -1.32 -18.14
C ARG A 56 -8.44 -1.42 -19.03
N SER A 57 -8.86 -0.34 -19.69
CA SER A 57 -10.00 -0.35 -20.61
C SER A 57 -9.63 -0.98 -21.95
N SER A 58 -10.45 -1.92 -22.41
CA SER A 58 -10.31 -2.55 -23.73
C SER A 58 -10.84 -1.68 -24.88
N HIS A 59 -11.44 -0.51 -24.60
CA HIS A 59 -12.10 0.34 -25.59
C HIS A 59 -11.29 1.61 -25.88
N PRO A 60 -10.54 1.69 -27.00
CA PRO A 60 -9.62 2.79 -27.27
C PRO A 60 -10.33 4.14 -27.44
N ALA A 61 -11.56 4.15 -27.96
CA ALA A 61 -12.35 5.37 -28.10
C ALA A 61 -12.73 5.99 -26.75
N LEU A 62 -13.16 5.17 -25.78
CA LEU A 62 -13.48 5.63 -24.41
C LEU A 62 -12.23 6.07 -23.67
N THR A 63 -11.10 5.39 -23.89
CA THR A 63 -9.80 5.80 -23.34
C THR A 63 -9.37 7.15 -23.91
N GLY A 64 -9.48 7.35 -25.22
CA GLY A 64 -9.14 8.61 -25.88
C GLY A 64 -10.01 9.78 -25.42
N THR A 65 -11.34 9.59 -25.36
CA THR A 65 -12.25 10.63 -24.85
C THR A 65 -12.03 10.91 -23.37
N GLY A 66 -11.76 9.88 -22.56
CA GLY A 66 -11.42 10.03 -21.15
C GLY A 66 -10.14 10.84 -20.92
N ILE A 67 -9.09 10.58 -21.70
CA ILE A 67 -7.83 11.35 -21.61
C ILE A 67 -8.06 12.81 -22.03
N LEU A 68 -8.74 13.05 -23.15
CA LEU A 68 -9.02 14.41 -23.62
C LEU A 68 -9.88 15.20 -22.63
N ALA A 69 -10.90 14.57 -22.05
CA ALA A 69 -11.73 15.19 -21.02
C ALA A 69 -10.92 15.53 -19.76
N MET A 70 -10.03 14.61 -19.33
CA MET A 70 -9.15 14.85 -18.17
C MET A 70 -8.18 16.01 -18.43
N LEU A 71 -7.53 16.05 -19.59
CA LEU A 71 -6.61 17.13 -19.96
C LEU A 71 -7.34 18.48 -20.11
N GLY A 72 -8.51 18.47 -20.74
CA GLY A 72 -9.35 19.67 -20.89
C GLY A 72 -9.81 20.22 -19.55
N ALA A 73 -10.29 19.35 -18.65
CA ALA A 73 -10.64 19.75 -17.29
C ALA A 73 -9.43 20.30 -16.53
N LEU A 74 -8.27 19.66 -16.65
CA LEU A 74 -7.07 20.11 -15.95
C LEU A 74 -6.59 21.49 -16.43
N ALA A 75 -6.61 21.72 -17.74
CA ALA A 75 -6.29 23.03 -18.31
C ALA A 75 -7.29 24.10 -17.86
N TRP A 76 -8.58 23.75 -17.82
CA TRP A 76 -9.64 24.67 -17.40
C TRP A 76 -9.56 25.05 -15.91
N TYR A 77 -9.36 24.08 -15.03
CA TYR A 77 -9.30 24.29 -13.57
C TYR A 77 -7.91 24.70 -13.06
N TRP A 78 -6.90 24.81 -13.93
CA TRP A 78 -5.52 25.14 -13.55
C TRP A 78 -5.37 26.39 -12.68
N PRO A 79 -6.00 27.54 -13.01
CA PRO A 79 -5.86 28.77 -12.20
C PRO A 79 -6.44 28.57 -10.79
N THR A 80 -7.61 27.93 -10.70
CA THR A 80 -8.26 27.63 -9.42
C THR A 80 -7.42 26.69 -8.55
N LEU A 81 -6.78 25.69 -9.16
CA LEU A 81 -5.88 24.78 -8.45
C LEU A 81 -4.65 25.51 -7.90
N ARG A 82 -4.07 26.44 -8.68
CA ARG A 82 -2.93 27.27 -8.24
C ARG A 82 -3.28 28.19 -7.08
N GLU A 83 -4.50 28.74 -7.05
CA GLU A 83 -4.96 29.59 -5.96
C GLU A 83 -5.28 28.79 -4.69
N ASN A 84 -5.58 27.49 -4.82
CA ASN A 84 -6.07 26.64 -3.74
C ASN A 84 -5.16 25.43 -3.49
N ILE A 85 -3.84 25.59 -3.64
CA ILE A 85 -2.86 24.50 -3.48
C ILE A 85 -3.00 23.82 -2.10
N ALA A 86 -3.06 24.61 -1.03
CA ALA A 86 -3.19 24.06 0.32
C ALA A 86 -4.46 23.20 0.47
N LEU A 87 -5.59 23.65 -0.09
CA LEU A 87 -6.85 22.92 -0.07
C LEU A 87 -6.78 21.62 -0.90
N LEU A 88 -6.07 21.64 -2.03
CA LEU A 88 -5.83 20.45 -2.86
C LEU A 88 -5.12 19.35 -2.06
N PHE A 89 -4.01 19.70 -1.40
CA PHE A 89 -3.27 18.75 -0.55
C PHE A 89 -4.09 18.32 0.67
N PHE A 90 -4.91 19.21 1.23
CA PHE A 90 -5.80 18.90 2.34
C PHE A 90 -6.84 17.85 1.97
N ILE A 91 -7.59 18.07 0.88
CA ILE A 91 -8.61 17.12 0.40
C ILE A 91 -7.96 15.77 0.08
N GLN A 92 -6.77 15.78 -0.52
CA GLN A 92 -6.04 14.54 -0.80
C GLN A 92 -5.65 13.79 0.47
N HIS A 93 -5.05 14.47 1.45
CA HIS A 93 -4.62 13.84 2.71
C HIS A 93 -5.83 13.32 3.50
N LEU A 94 -6.85 14.17 3.69
CA LEU A 94 -8.06 13.82 4.41
C LEU A 94 -8.82 12.68 3.71
N GLY A 95 -9.05 12.82 2.40
CA GLY A 95 -9.77 11.85 1.60
C GLY A 95 -9.08 10.49 1.56
N THR A 96 -7.75 10.45 1.45
CA THR A 96 -6.99 9.20 1.50
C THR A 96 -7.15 8.49 2.85
N ASN A 97 -7.00 9.22 3.95
CA ASN A 97 -7.17 8.66 5.29
C ASN A 97 -8.61 8.18 5.54
N LEU A 98 -9.62 8.96 5.13
CA LEU A 98 -11.02 8.54 5.25
C LEU A 98 -11.35 7.34 4.38
N ALA A 99 -10.84 7.27 3.14
CA ALA A 99 -11.06 6.14 2.26
C ALA A 99 -10.44 4.85 2.83
N LEU A 100 -9.19 4.92 3.30
CA LEU A 100 -8.51 3.78 3.93
C LEU A 100 -9.17 3.39 5.25
N GLY A 101 -9.48 4.35 6.12
CA GLY A 101 -10.19 4.11 7.37
C GLY A 101 -11.56 3.47 7.13
N THR A 102 -12.30 3.92 6.11
CA THR A 102 -13.58 3.34 5.72
C THR A 102 -13.41 1.93 5.15
N LEU A 103 -12.39 1.68 4.32
CA LEU A 103 -12.11 0.36 3.76
C LEU A 103 -11.84 -0.67 4.87
N PHE A 104 -10.95 -0.34 5.81
CA PHE A 104 -10.65 -1.19 6.96
C PHE A 104 -11.87 -1.32 7.88
N GLY A 105 -12.54 -0.21 8.21
CA GLY A 105 -13.68 -0.18 9.12
C GLY A 105 -14.88 -0.96 8.60
N ARG A 106 -15.22 -0.84 7.31
CA ARG A 106 -16.30 -1.61 6.69
C ARG A 106 -16.05 -3.11 6.73
N SER A 107 -14.78 -3.54 6.64
CA SER A 107 -14.43 -4.96 6.78
C SER A 107 -14.65 -5.52 8.20
N LEU A 108 -14.81 -4.65 9.21
CA LEU A 108 -15.12 -5.05 10.60
C LEU A 108 -16.61 -5.18 10.87
N LEU A 109 -17.46 -4.54 10.06
CA LEU A 109 -18.91 -4.47 10.27
C LEU A 109 -19.59 -5.80 9.86
N GLY A 110 -20.49 -6.28 10.70
CA GLY A 110 -21.25 -7.52 10.48
C GLY A 110 -20.48 -8.81 10.76
N GLY A 111 -21.00 -9.95 10.28
CA GLY A 111 -20.32 -11.26 10.27
C GLY A 111 -19.21 -11.37 9.21
N GLY A 112 -18.84 -10.24 8.58
CA GLY A 112 -17.80 -10.16 7.56
C GLY A 112 -16.40 -10.37 8.13
N GLU A 113 -15.50 -10.78 7.26
CA GLU A 113 -14.13 -11.08 7.62
C GLU A 113 -13.25 -9.83 7.52
N ALA A 114 -12.49 -9.54 8.59
CA ALA A 114 -11.63 -8.35 8.64
C ALA A 114 -10.57 -8.38 7.53
N LEU A 115 -10.26 -7.22 6.92
CA LEU A 115 -9.41 -7.11 5.72
C LEU A 115 -8.05 -7.82 5.86
N ILE A 116 -7.40 -7.68 7.02
CA ILE A 116 -6.11 -8.35 7.28
C ILE A 116 -6.26 -9.87 7.31
N THR A 117 -7.42 -10.38 7.75
CA THR A 117 -7.73 -11.82 7.72
C THR A 117 -7.91 -12.32 6.29
N GLN A 118 -8.56 -11.53 5.42
CA GLN A 118 -8.71 -11.86 4.00
C GLN A 118 -7.34 -11.94 3.31
N LEU A 119 -6.47 -10.95 3.58
CA LEU A 119 -5.09 -10.95 3.09
C LEU A 119 -4.29 -12.14 3.64
N ALA A 120 -4.41 -12.43 4.94
CA ALA A 120 -3.72 -13.56 5.55
C ALA A 120 -4.17 -14.91 4.94
N ARG A 121 -5.46 -15.07 4.63
CA ARG A 121 -5.99 -16.28 3.99
C ARG A 121 -5.53 -16.42 2.54
N ALA A 122 -5.45 -15.31 1.80
CA ALA A 122 -4.95 -15.34 0.42
C ALA A 122 -3.49 -15.80 0.34
N VAL A 123 -2.71 -15.59 1.40
CA VAL A 123 -1.28 -15.95 1.48
C VAL A 123 -1.04 -17.31 2.16
N HIS A 124 -1.90 -17.71 3.10
CA HIS A 124 -1.75 -18.93 3.89
C HIS A 124 -3.00 -19.81 3.71
N GLU A 125 -2.86 -20.92 2.98
CA GLU A 125 -3.95 -21.82 2.57
C GLU A 125 -4.93 -22.18 3.71
N ALA A 126 -6.21 -21.93 3.43
CA ALA A 126 -7.47 -22.42 4.00
C ALA A 126 -7.75 -22.39 5.52
N ASN A 127 -6.82 -22.71 6.43
CA ASN A 127 -7.13 -22.87 7.87
C ASN A 127 -6.43 -21.85 8.76
N LEU A 128 -7.04 -20.68 8.91
CA LEU A 128 -6.66 -19.71 9.94
C LEU A 128 -7.26 -20.11 11.29
N SER A 129 -6.42 -20.26 12.31
CA SER A 129 -6.86 -20.51 13.69
C SER A 129 -7.75 -19.37 14.20
N GLU A 130 -8.61 -19.68 15.18
CA GLU A 130 -9.47 -18.68 15.83
C GLU A 130 -8.65 -17.55 16.50
N LEU A 131 -7.45 -17.88 17.00
CA LEU A 131 -6.52 -16.90 17.55
C LEU A 131 -6.03 -15.91 16.46
N LYS A 132 -5.63 -16.43 15.29
CA LYS A 132 -5.27 -15.60 14.13
C LYS A 132 -6.40 -14.69 13.69
N ARG A 133 -7.64 -15.19 13.64
CA ARG A 133 -8.82 -14.38 13.27
C ARG A 133 -9.07 -13.23 14.25
N ARG A 134 -8.96 -13.46 15.56
CA ARG A 134 -9.11 -12.41 16.57
C ARG A 134 -8.00 -11.36 16.45
N TYR A 135 -6.76 -11.82 16.28
CA TYR A 135 -5.60 -10.96 16.07
C TYR A 135 -5.77 -10.05 14.84
N THR A 136 -6.10 -10.63 13.68
CA THR A 136 -6.24 -9.86 12.43
C THR A 136 -7.41 -8.89 12.49
N ARG A 137 -8.48 -9.22 13.23
CA ARG A 137 -9.58 -8.29 13.51
C ARG A 137 -9.13 -7.11 14.39
N GLN A 138 -8.36 -7.36 15.46
CA GLN A 138 -7.78 -6.30 16.29
C GLN A 138 -6.81 -5.41 15.51
N ALA A 139 -5.94 -6.00 14.69
CA ALA A 139 -5.05 -5.25 13.82
C ALA A 139 -5.85 -4.37 12.85
N THR A 140 -6.91 -4.91 12.23
CA THR A 140 -7.78 -4.15 11.32
C THR A 140 -8.47 -2.98 12.05
N LEU A 141 -8.89 -3.17 13.30
CA LEU A 141 -9.41 -2.08 14.14
C LEU A 141 -8.35 -1.01 14.42
N ALA A 142 -7.13 -1.41 14.77
CA ALA A 142 -6.05 -0.47 15.02
C ALA A 142 -5.72 0.37 13.77
N TRP A 143 -5.68 -0.26 12.59
CA TRP A 143 -5.54 0.44 11.30
C TRP A 143 -6.70 1.39 11.01
N THR A 144 -7.93 0.96 11.29
CA THR A 144 -9.12 1.83 11.14
C THR A 144 -8.99 3.08 12.01
N LEU A 145 -8.68 2.91 13.30
CA LEU A 145 -8.54 4.01 14.25
C LEU A 145 -7.37 4.93 13.91
N PHE A 146 -6.24 4.36 13.43
CA PHE A 146 -5.10 5.13 12.97
C PHE A 146 -5.48 6.06 11.81
N PHE A 147 -6.14 5.55 10.77
CA PHE A 147 -6.53 6.37 9.63
C PHE A 147 -7.61 7.41 9.99
N LEU A 148 -8.61 7.04 10.78
CA LEU A 148 -9.62 8.00 11.24
C LEU A 148 -9.03 9.07 12.17
N GLY A 149 -8.09 8.70 13.04
CA GLY A 149 -7.35 9.64 13.87
C GLY A 149 -6.51 10.60 13.04
N ASN A 150 -5.82 10.12 12.02
CA ASN A 150 -5.06 10.97 11.10
C ASN A 150 -5.96 11.94 10.34
N ALA A 151 -7.12 11.47 9.85
CA ALA A 151 -8.12 12.32 9.22
C ALA A 151 -8.61 13.43 10.17
N LEU A 152 -8.94 13.06 11.41
CA LEU A 152 -9.42 14.00 12.42
C LEU A 152 -8.36 15.04 12.78
N ILE A 153 -7.13 14.61 13.08
CA ILE A 153 -6.02 15.53 13.42
C ILE A 153 -5.72 16.45 12.22
N SER A 154 -5.72 15.93 11.00
CA SER A 154 -5.54 16.72 9.79
C SER A 154 -6.62 17.81 9.66
N ALA A 155 -7.89 17.45 9.86
CA ALA A 155 -9.01 18.40 9.82
C ALA A 155 -8.91 19.46 10.94
N VAL A 156 -8.56 19.06 12.16
CA VAL A 156 -8.38 19.98 13.29
C VAL A 156 -7.24 20.96 13.03
N LEU A 157 -6.08 20.48 12.57
CA LEU A 157 -4.95 21.34 12.24
C LEU A 157 -5.26 22.28 11.08
N TRP A 158 -5.99 21.80 10.05
CA TRP A 158 -6.42 22.64 8.94
C TRP A 158 -7.33 23.79 9.38
N LEU A 159 -8.26 23.52 10.30
CA LEU A 159 -9.25 24.51 10.75
C LEU A 159 -8.69 25.49 11.79
N LEU A 160 -7.76 25.03 12.64
CA LEU A 160 -7.36 25.75 13.86
C LEU A 160 -5.89 26.18 13.88
N ALA A 161 -5.04 25.68 13.00
CA ALA A 161 -3.60 25.97 12.98
C ALA A 161 -3.16 26.63 11.66
N PRO A 162 -2.01 27.35 11.65
CA PRO A 162 -1.41 27.83 10.42
C PRO A 162 -1.15 26.70 9.41
N HIS A 163 -1.32 26.99 8.12
CA HIS A 163 -1.14 26.00 7.05
C HIS A 163 0.22 25.32 7.07
N THR A 164 1.28 26.02 7.50
CA THR A 164 2.62 25.45 7.67
C THR A 164 2.64 24.30 8.69
N ILE A 165 1.96 24.44 9.83
CA ILE A 165 1.88 23.40 10.87
C ILE A 165 1.10 22.20 10.35
N TRP A 166 -0.05 22.44 9.73
CA TRP A 166 -0.83 21.40 9.09
C TRP A 166 0.00 20.67 8.01
N SER A 167 0.74 21.42 7.20
CA SER A 167 1.56 20.86 6.11
C SER A 167 2.71 19.98 6.63
N ILE A 168 3.36 20.34 7.73
CA ILE A 168 4.37 19.49 8.38
C ILE A 168 3.74 18.15 8.78
N TYR A 169 2.56 18.19 9.41
CA TYR A 169 1.85 16.99 9.81
C TYR A 169 1.45 16.13 8.60
N ALA A 170 0.79 16.74 7.62
CA ALA A 170 0.22 16.04 6.48
C ALA A 170 1.29 15.49 5.51
N ASN A 171 2.38 16.22 5.28
CA ASN A 171 3.37 15.86 4.26
C ASN A 171 4.63 15.21 4.84
N LEU A 172 5.17 15.74 5.94
CA LEU A 172 6.44 15.26 6.51
C LEU A 172 6.23 14.14 7.53
N LEU A 173 5.19 14.22 8.36
CA LEU A 173 4.95 13.21 9.42
C LEU A 173 4.14 12.00 8.97
N SER A 174 3.41 12.07 7.86
CA SER A 174 2.59 10.95 7.37
C SER A 174 3.40 9.66 7.16
N ALA A 175 4.57 9.72 6.51
CA ALA A 175 5.40 8.54 6.28
C ALA A 175 6.02 7.97 7.59
N PRO A 176 6.61 8.79 8.48
CA PRO A 176 7.02 8.34 9.82
C PRO A 176 5.91 7.71 10.64
N LEU A 177 4.71 8.33 10.69
CA LEU A 177 3.56 7.81 11.43
C LEU A 177 3.09 6.47 10.86
N LEU A 178 3.03 6.35 9.54
CA LEU A 178 2.69 5.10 8.87
C LEU A 178 3.72 4.00 9.18
N GLY A 179 5.01 4.33 9.13
CA GLY A 179 6.09 3.43 9.51
C GLY A 179 6.00 2.98 10.97
N ALA A 180 5.74 3.92 11.88
CA ALA A 180 5.53 3.62 13.30
C ALA A 180 4.33 2.69 13.52
N MET A 181 3.23 2.88 12.78
CA MET A 181 2.07 2.01 12.82
C MET A 181 2.41 0.58 12.35
N PHE A 182 3.16 0.44 11.26
CA PHE A 182 3.62 -0.88 10.80
C PHE A 182 4.55 -1.57 11.80
N ILE A 183 5.49 -0.83 12.41
CA ILE A 183 6.38 -1.37 13.45
C ILE A 183 5.57 -1.79 14.68
N GLY A 184 4.59 -0.97 15.09
CA GLY A 184 3.68 -1.28 16.20
C GLY A 184 2.87 -2.56 15.94
N GLU A 185 2.29 -2.70 14.74
CA GLU A 185 1.60 -3.92 14.31
C GLU A 185 2.54 -5.13 14.33
N HIS A 186 3.78 -4.97 13.87
CA HIS A 186 4.76 -6.06 13.84
C HIS A 186 5.15 -6.51 15.26
N ILE A 187 5.42 -5.56 16.17
CA ILE A 187 5.74 -5.87 17.57
C ILE A 187 4.52 -6.55 18.23
N TRP A 188 3.32 -6.06 17.97
CA TRP A 188 2.08 -6.68 18.46
C TRP A 188 1.92 -8.10 17.93
N ARG A 189 2.20 -8.34 16.64
CA ARG A 189 2.23 -9.67 16.02
C ARG A 189 3.17 -10.63 16.75
N LEU A 190 4.38 -10.17 17.06
CA LEU A 190 5.39 -10.97 17.75
C LEU A 190 4.98 -11.31 19.19
N LYS A 191 4.18 -10.48 19.86
CA LYS A 191 3.69 -10.73 21.22
C LYS A 191 2.43 -11.59 21.25
N ALA A 192 1.50 -11.35 20.33
CA ALA A 192 0.18 -11.97 20.34
C ALA A 192 0.14 -13.38 19.72
N LEU A 193 1.08 -13.73 18.83
CA LEU A 193 1.15 -15.05 18.19
C LEU A 193 2.26 -15.93 18.81
N PRO A 194 1.91 -17.11 19.35
CA PRO A 194 2.88 -18.12 19.78
C PRO A 194 3.86 -18.50 18.65
N PRO A 195 5.12 -18.87 18.97
CA PRO A 195 6.12 -19.28 17.99
C PRO A 195 5.65 -20.40 17.03
N ASP A 196 4.77 -21.27 17.53
CA ASP A 196 4.29 -22.49 16.89
C ASP A 196 3.35 -22.22 15.70
N GLU A 197 2.77 -21.03 15.64
CA GLU A 197 1.90 -20.56 14.55
C GLU A 197 2.62 -19.57 13.60
N ARG A 198 3.88 -19.24 13.89
CA ARG A 198 4.74 -18.47 12.97
C ARG A 198 5.16 -19.45 11.87
N PRO A 199 5.12 -19.06 10.58
CA PRO A 199 5.65 -19.91 9.53
C PRO A 199 7.14 -20.14 9.81
N SER A 200 7.50 -21.31 10.32
CA SER A 200 8.90 -21.66 10.49
C SER A 200 9.49 -21.80 9.09
N ILE A 201 10.50 -20.97 8.79
CA ILE A 201 11.22 -21.02 7.51
C ILE A 201 11.72 -22.45 7.23
N THR A 202 12.02 -23.23 8.27
CA THR A 202 12.44 -24.63 8.14
C THR A 202 11.34 -25.55 7.61
N GLN A 203 10.06 -25.31 7.91
CA GLN A 203 8.93 -26.10 7.40
C GLN A 203 8.64 -25.81 5.93
N VAL A 204 8.82 -24.55 5.51
CA VAL A 204 8.73 -24.15 4.09
C VAL A 204 9.87 -24.80 3.29
N VAL A 205 11.09 -24.77 3.82
CA VAL A 205 12.26 -25.40 3.17
C VAL A 205 12.11 -26.92 3.08
N SER A 206 11.58 -27.59 4.11
CA SER A 206 11.33 -29.04 4.06
C SER A 206 10.21 -29.39 3.09
N ALA A 207 9.14 -28.60 3.00
CA ALA A 207 8.04 -28.82 2.06
C ALA A 207 8.51 -28.68 0.59
N TYR A 208 9.39 -27.71 0.30
CA TYR A 208 9.99 -27.60 -1.04
C TYR A 208 10.90 -28.79 -1.37
N ARG A 209 11.71 -29.26 -0.41
CA ARG A 209 12.57 -30.45 -0.61
C ARG A 209 11.76 -31.71 -0.90
N MET A 210 10.67 -31.93 -0.17
CA MET A 210 9.78 -33.08 -0.40
C MET A 210 9.14 -33.05 -1.78
N ARG A 211 8.70 -31.87 -2.26
CA ARG A 211 8.12 -31.73 -3.61
C ARG A 211 9.15 -31.94 -4.72
N SER A 212 10.42 -31.52 -4.52
CA SER A 212 11.50 -31.82 -5.48
C SER A 212 11.86 -33.30 -5.53
N GLN A 213 11.84 -34.00 -4.39
CA GLN A 213 12.15 -35.43 -4.32
C GLN A 213 11.04 -36.29 -4.92
N GLN A 214 9.77 -35.94 -4.70
CA GLN A 214 8.64 -36.61 -5.36
C GLN A 214 8.66 -36.41 -6.88
N LYS A 215 8.99 -35.20 -7.36
CA LYS A 215 9.08 -34.94 -8.80
C LYS A 215 10.26 -35.68 -9.44
N ALA A 216 11.39 -35.81 -8.74
CA ALA A 216 12.53 -36.60 -9.19
C ALA A 216 12.19 -38.11 -9.22
N SER A 217 11.59 -38.63 -8.16
CA SER A 217 11.19 -40.05 -8.08
C SER A 217 10.09 -40.44 -9.09
N ALA A 218 9.21 -39.50 -9.47
CA ALA A 218 8.22 -39.71 -10.53
C ALA A 218 8.86 -39.70 -11.92
N ALA A 219 9.87 -38.85 -12.15
CA ALA A 219 10.62 -38.82 -13.41
C ALA A 219 11.47 -40.09 -13.63
N ASP A 220 12.02 -40.67 -12.56
CA ASP A 220 12.78 -41.93 -12.63
C ASP A 220 11.89 -43.16 -12.91
N LEU A 221 10.60 -43.09 -12.57
CA LEU A 221 9.61 -44.15 -12.86
C LEU A 221 9.03 -44.04 -14.28
N GLU A 222 9.14 -42.88 -14.94
CA GLU A 222 8.64 -42.63 -16.29
C GLU A 222 9.68 -42.85 -17.39
N THR A 223 10.96 -43.06 -17.07
CA THR A 223 11.99 -43.46 -18.05
C THR A 223 11.87 -44.95 -18.41
N PRO A 224 11.42 -45.33 -19.62
CA PRO A 224 11.36 -46.72 -20.04
C PRO A 224 12.78 -47.27 -20.22
N GLN A 225 13.07 -48.45 -19.64
CA GLN A 225 14.31 -49.17 -19.94
C GLN A 225 14.40 -49.44 -21.45
N PRO A 226 15.53 -49.14 -22.12
CA PRO A 226 15.74 -49.56 -23.49
C PRO A 226 15.75 -51.10 -23.56
N PRO A 227 15.14 -51.72 -24.59
CA PRO A 227 15.12 -53.16 -24.71
C PRO A 227 16.53 -53.71 -24.78
N ALA A 228 16.82 -54.71 -23.94
CA ALA A 228 18.09 -55.42 -23.91
C ALA A 228 18.33 -56.07 -25.27
N ASN A 229 19.44 -55.70 -25.92
CA ASN A 229 19.85 -56.21 -27.22
C ASN A 229 20.30 -57.67 -27.06
N PRO A 230 19.67 -58.66 -27.73
CA PRO A 230 20.18 -60.02 -27.72
C PRO A 230 21.39 -60.12 -28.65
N SER A 231 22.47 -60.64 -28.09
CA SER A 231 23.73 -61.06 -28.71
C SER A 231 23.54 -62.05 -29.85
#